data_AF-A0A1G5G9I9-F1
#
_entry.id   AF-A0A1G5G9I9-F1
#
_cell.length_a   1.000
_cell.length_b   1.000
_cell.length_c   1.000
_cell.angle_alpha   90.00
_cell.angle_beta   90.00
_cell.angle_gamma   90.00
#
_symmetry.space_group_name_H-M   'P 1'
#
loop_
_entity.id
_entity.type
_entity.pdbx_description
1 polymer ?
#
loop_
_entity_poly.entity_id
_entity_poly.type
_entity_poly.pdbx_seq_one_letter_code
_entity_poly.pdbx_strand_id
1 'polypeptide(L)'
;MSNDLIAKTAIDRRLAEIIIPVIEDLGFELVRVRLQGGKTATLQIMADRPEGGINVDDCADISTAVSATLDVEDPIADNYYLEVSSPGIDRPLTRMKDFANFEGYEARLDTNQPIDGRKRWKGVLAGTEGDEVLLNITENGETTTIGLHFDLLADAKLVLTDELIREMLRQKKEAGVEIDNLDESAFDAIETDDTDGAEPAEPKE
;
A
#
# COMPACT_ATOMS: atom_id res chain seq x y z
N MET A 1 -15.64 -12.01 6.33
CA MET A 1 -14.50 -12.72 5.73
C MET A 1 -13.34 -11.74 5.77
N SER A 2 -12.16 -12.19 6.19
CA SER A 2 -11.03 -11.27 6.40
C SER A 2 -10.12 -11.37 5.19
N ASN A 3 -10.00 -10.29 4.44
CA ASN A 3 -8.99 -10.20 3.41
C ASN A 3 -7.61 -10.00 4.06
N ASP A 4 -6.59 -10.69 3.52
CA ASP A 4 -5.22 -10.77 4.03
C ASP A 4 -4.31 -9.62 3.49
N LEU A 5 -4.89 -8.53 2.98
CA LEU A 5 -4.09 -7.44 2.39
C LEU A 5 -3.21 -6.72 3.42
N ILE A 6 -3.69 -6.53 4.65
CA ILE A 6 -2.87 -5.96 5.74
C ILE A 6 -1.72 -6.92 6.08
N ALA A 7 -1.94 -8.23 6.04
CA ALA A 7 -1.03 -9.27 6.50
C ALA A 7 -1.14 -10.56 5.65
N LYS A 8 -0.16 -10.79 4.76
CA LYS A 8 -0.27 -11.82 3.70
C LYS A 8 0.06 -13.23 4.16
N THR A 9 1.05 -13.39 5.03
CA THR A 9 1.50 -14.71 5.50
C THR A 9 0.90 -15.04 6.86
N ALA A 10 0.99 -16.32 7.26
CA ALA A 10 0.54 -16.73 8.60
C ALA A 10 1.31 -16.00 9.71
N ILE A 11 2.61 -15.75 9.52
CA ILE A 11 3.40 -14.99 10.47
C ILE A 11 3.00 -13.50 10.48
N ASP A 12 2.75 -12.90 9.31
CA ASP A 12 2.27 -11.51 9.24
C ASP A 12 0.94 -11.35 9.98
N ARG A 13 0.03 -12.31 9.87
CA ARG A 13 -1.28 -12.27 10.55
C ARG A 13 -1.12 -12.33 12.06
N ARG A 14 -0.28 -13.24 12.55
CA ARG A 14 0.04 -13.33 13.98
C ARG A 14 0.67 -12.03 14.48
N LEU A 15 1.56 -11.41 13.69
CA LEU A 15 2.16 -10.12 14.02
C LEU A 15 1.10 -9.00 14.02
N ALA A 16 0.19 -8.97 13.04
CA ALA A 16 -0.89 -8.00 12.98
C ALA A 16 -1.80 -8.07 14.22
N GLU A 17 -2.17 -9.27 14.67
CA GLU A 17 -2.98 -9.46 15.88
C GLU A 17 -2.34 -8.85 17.13
N ILE A 18 -1.00 -8.87 17.22
CA ILE A 18 -0.24 -8.27 18.32
C ILE A 18 -0.09 -6.75 18.14
N ILE A 19 0.17 -6.31 16.91
CA ILE A 19 0.55 -4.93 16.58
C ILE A 19 -0.67 -4.00 16.51
N ILE A 20 -1.81 -4.46 15.98
CA ILE A 20 -3.01 -3.63 15.76
C ILE A 20 -3.46 -2.94 17.06
N PRO A 21 -3.66 -3.64 18.19
CA PRO A 21 -4.11 -2.99 19.43
C PRO A 21 -3.16 -1.89 19.90
N VAL A 22 -1.84 -2.11 19.77
CA VAL A 22 -0.81 -1.15 20.18
C VAL A 22 -0.86 0.11 19.33
N ILE A 23 -1.01 -0.03 18.02
CA ILE A 23 -1.07 1.09 17.08
C ILE A 23 -2.39 1.86 17.25
N GLU A 24 -3.50 1.16 17.48
CA GLU A 24 -4.82 1.76 17.72
C GLU A 24 -4.87 2.54 19.05
N ASP A 25 -4.25 2.03 20.11
CA ASP A 25 -4.14 2.73 21.41
C ASP A 25 -3.38 4.06 21.30
N LEU A 26 -2.47 4.17 20.33
CA LEU A 26 -1.74 5.39 20.02
C LEU A 26 -2.51 6.34 19.06
N GLY A 27 -3.69 5.94 18.61
CA GLY A 27 -4.54 6.73 17.70
C GLY A 27 -4.14 6.64 16.23
N PHE A 28 -3.43 5.58 15.85
CA PHE A 28 -3.07 5.27 14.47
C PHE A 28 -3.80 4.02 14.00
N GLU A 29 -3.58 3.67 12.74
CA GLU A 29 -4.10 2.45 12.17
C GLU A 29 -3.01 1.71 11.39
N LEU A 30 -3.03 0.39 11.48
CA LEU A 30 -2.14 -0.43 10.69
C LEU A 30 -2.60 -0.43 9.22
N VAL A 31 -1.73 0.02 8.32
CA VAL A 31 -1.92 -0.08 6.87
C VAL A 31 -1.37 -1.41 6.37
N ARG A 32 -0.15 -1.77 6.75
CA ARG A 32 0.49 -3.02 6.27
C ARG A 32 1.51 -3.53 7.27
N VAL A 33 1.58 -4.85 7.43
CA VAL A 33 2.69 -5.52 8.12
C VAL A 33 3.28 -6.62 7.23
N ARG A 34 4.61 -6.67 7.14
CA ARG A 34 5.34 -7.71 6.40
C ARG A 34 6.60 -8.10 7.14
N LEU A 35 6.79 -9.40 7.37
CA LEU A 35 8.11 -9.96 7.70
C LEU A 35 8.82 -10.37 6.41
N GLN A 36 9.77 -9.55 5.98
CA GLN A 36 10.53 -9.75 4.74
C GLN A 36 11.83 -10.52 5.02
N GLY A 37 12.11 -11.51 4.17
CA GLY A 37 13.32 -12.32 4.26
C GLY A 37 14.58 -11.58 3.81
N GLY A 38 15.74 -12.12 4.17
CA GLY A 38 17.06 -11.56 3.89
C GLY A 38 18.13 -12.26 4.73
N LYS A 39 19.36 -11.73 4.76
CA LYS A 39 20.39 -12.23 5.70
C LYS A 39 19.97 -12.03 7.17
N THR A 40 19.28 -10.92 7.42
CA THR A 40 18.54 -10.60 8.64
C THR A 40 17.15 -10.18 8.17
N ALA A 41 16.09 -10.68 8.82
CA ALA A 41 14.73 -10.33 8.42
C ALA A 41 14.42 -8.85 8.72
N THR A 42 13.46 -8.27 8.00
CA THR A 42 12.93 -6.94 8.31
C THR A 42 11.43 -7.06 8.60
N LEU A 43 11.00 -6.66 9.79
CA LEU A 43 9.61 -6.45 10.13
C LEU A 43 9.22 -5.03 9.72
N GLN A 44 8.57 -4.90 8.57
CA GLN A 44 8.07 -3.63 8.08
C GLN A 44 6.63 -3.41 8.53
N ILE A 45 6.40 -2.27 9.17
CA ILE A 45 5.10 -1.79 9.62
C ILE A 45 4.85 -0.45 8.94
N MET A 46 3.76 -0.38 8.18
CA MET A 46 3.22 0.87 7.66
C MET A 46 2.00 1.24 8.47
N ALA A 47 2.02 2.43 9.06
CA ALA A 47 0.92 2.97 9.84
C ALA A 47 0.47 4.31 9.24
N ASP A 48 -0.74 4.71 9.58
CA ASP A 48 -1.28 6.01 9.20
C ASP A 48 -2.27 6.52 10.25
N ARG A 49 -2.60 7.80 10.19
CA ARG A 49 -3.76 8.32 10.95
C ARG A 49 -5.04 8.04 10.18
N PRO A 50 -6.21 7.99 10.86
CA PRO A 50 -7.50 7.91 10.18
C PRO A 50 -7.72 9.03 9.17
N GLU A 51 -7.25 10.24 9.51
CA GLU A 51 -7.30 11.45 8.69
C GLU A 51 -6.15 11.55 7.67
N GLY A 52 -5.19 10.62 7.73
CA GLY A 52 -3.98 10.59 6.93
C GLY A 52 -2.81 11.40 7.50
N GLY A 53 -1.60 10.95 7.15
CA GLY A 53 -0.34 11.58 7.51
C GLY A 53 0.18 11.15 8.89
N ILE A 54 1.45 10.75 8.92
CA ILE A 54 2.23 10.61 10.16
C ILE A 54 3.61 11.24 9.96
N ASN A 55 4.17 11.81 11.01
CA ASN A 55 5.53 12.37 10.97
C ASN A 55 6.57 11.36 11.50
N VAL A 56 7.83 11.78 11.57
CA VAL A 56 8.93 10.91 12.04
C VAL A 56 8.82 10.59 13.53
N ASP A 57 8.33 11.52 14.34
CA ASP A 57 8.14 11.33 15.79
C ASP A 57 7.03 10.31 16.06
N ASP A 58 5.93 10.38 15.31
CA ASP A 58 4.85 9.39 15.32
C ASP A 58 5.39 7.98 15.01
N CYS A 59 6.27 7.86 14.02
CA CYS A 59 6.90 6.58 13.68
C CYS A 59 7.80 6.08 14.82
N ALA A 60 8.50 6.97 15.53
CA ALA A 60 9.35 6.64 16.67
C ALA A 60 8.53 6.15 17.88
N ASP A 61 7.40 6.79 18.14
CA ASP A 61 6.46 6.40 19.21
C ASP A 61 5.88 5.01 18.94
N ILE A 62 5.40 4.77 17.71
CA ILE A 62 4.91 3.45 17.28
C ILE A 62 6.03 2.40 17.40
N SER A 63 7.23 2.70 16.91
CA SER A 63 8.38 1.79 16.97
C SER A 63 8.71 1.38 18.41
N THR A 64 8.73 2.34 19.33
CA THR A 64 9.00 2.11 20.75
C THR A 64 7.94 1.23 21.40
N ALA A 65 6.66 1.54 21.19
CA ALA A 65 5.56 0.79 21.78
C ALA A 65 5.44 -0.64 21.23
N VAL A 66 5.58 -0.79 19.91
CA VAL A 66 5.55 -2.09 19.25
C VAL A 66 6.75 -2.95 19.66
N SER A 67 7.95 -2.38 19.70
CA SER A 67 9.15 -3.11 20.15
C SER A 67 8.97 -3.68 21.56
N ALA A 68 8.47 -2.87 22.50
CA ALA A 68 8.24 -3.32 23.87
C ALA A 68 7.21 -4.47 23.95
N THR A 69 6.19 -4.45 23.10
CA THR A 69 5.18 -5.52 23.04
C THR A 69 5.76 -6.79 22.41
N LEU A 70 6.53 -6.67 21.33
CA LEU A 70 7.18 -7.79 20.66
C LEU A 70 8.25 -8.45 21.54
N ASP A 71 8.92 -7.71 22.42
CA ASP A 71 9.86 -8.27 23.40
C ASP A 71 9.17 -9.17 24.44
N VAL A 72 7.88 -8.93 24.72
CA VAL A 72 7.09 -9.73 25.67
C VAL A 72 6.46 -10.94 24.98
N GLU A 73 5.84 -10.74 23.82
CA GLU A 73 5.14 -11.79 23.07
C GLU A 73 6.10 -12.71 22.28
N ASP A 74 7.30 -12.22 21.98
CA ASP A 74 8.40 -12.88 21.26
C ASP A 74 7.95 -13.80 20.09
N PRO A 75 7.21 -13.27 19.09
CA PRO A 75 6.63 -14.09 18.04
C PRO A 75 7.65 -14.52 16.95
N ILE A 76 8.83 -13.89 16.90
CA ILE A 76 9.86 -14.11 15.87
C ILE A 76 11.13 -14.64 16.54
N ALA A 77 11.50 -15.88 16.24
CA ALA A 77 12.62 -16.54 16.90
C ALA A 77 14.01 -16.02 16.46
N ASP A 78 14.13 -15.51 15.24
CA ASP A 78 15.39 -15.04 14.66
C ASP A 78 15.53 -13.51 14.78
N ASN A 79 16.77 -13.02 14.73
CA ASN A 79 17.03 -11.58 14.70
C ASN A 79 16.38 -10.91 13.50
N TYR A 80 15.82 -9.72 13.72
CA TYR A 80 15.19 -8.90 12.69
C TYR A 80 15.46 -7.41 12.90
N TYR A 81 15.27 -6.61 11.86
CA TYR A 81 15.19 -5.16 11.93
C TYR A 81 13.72 -4.74 12.01
N LEU A 82 13.38 -3.83 12.91
CA LEU A 82 12.05 -3.20 12.96
C LEU A 82 12.08 -1.90 12.13
N GLU A 83 11.18 -1.81 11.15
CA GLU A 83 11.00 -0.62 10.32
C GLU A 83 9.56 -0.13 10.46
N VAL A 84 9.39 1.13 10.90
CA VAL A 84 8.09 1.79 10.99
C VAL A 84 8.09 3.00 10.06
N SER A 85 7.08 3.09 9.20
CA SER A 85 6.97 4.18 8.23
C SER A 85 5.51 4.55 7.92
N SER A 86 5.33 5.72 7.33
CA SER A 86 4.09 6.04 6.60
C SER A 86 4.05 5.28 5.26
N PRO A 87 2.87 4.98 4.69
CA PRO A 87 2.78 4.34 3.37
C PRO A 87 3.29 5.19 2.19
N GLY A 88 3.41 6.51 2.35
CA GLY A 88 3.91 7.39 1.30
C GLY A 88 3.05 7.41 0.04
N ILE A 89 3.70 7.65 -1.12
CA ILE A 89 3.02 7.81 -2.41
C ILE A 89 2.76 6.48 -3.16
N ASP A 90 3.63 5.47 -3.02
CA ASP A 90 3.39 4.09 -3.48
C ASP A 90 2.48 3.35 -2.48
N ARG A 91 1.34 3.97 -2.19
CA ARG A 91 0.47 3.61 -1.08
C ARG A 91 -0.21 2.25 -1.34
N PRO A 92 -0.03 1.25 -0.47
CA PRO A 92 -0.83 0.04 -0.52
C PRO A 92 -2.27 0.33 -0.06
N LEU A 93 -3.24 -0.26 -0.75
CA LEU A 93 -4.66 -0.18 -0.42
C LEU A 93 -5.04 -1.50 0.22
N THR A 94 -5.20 -1.53 1.53
CA THR A 94 -5.33 -2.80 2.29
C THR A 94 -6.64 -2.93 3.05
N ARG A 95 -7.37 -1.83 3.20
CA ARG A 95 -8.64 -1.74 3.93
C ARG A 95 -9.69 -1.21 2.98
N MET A 96 -10.95 -1.61 3.16
CA MET A 96 -12.06 -1.14 2.30
C MET A 96 -12.11 0.39 2.20
N LYS A 97 -11.92 1.06 3.34
CA LYS A 97 -11.90 2.53 3.39
C LYS A 97 -10.76 3.18 2.60
N ASP A 98 -9.65 2.47 2.36
CA ASP A 98 -8.58 3.01 1.53
C ASP A 98 -9.09 3.21 0.09
N PHE A 99 -9.88 2.28 -0.44
CA PHE A 99 -10.44 2.41 -1.79
C PHE A 99 -11.44 3.56 -1.91
N ALA A 100 -12.22 3.81 -0.85
CA ALA A 100 -13.13 4.95 -0.80
C ALA A 100 -12.38 6.29 -0.66
N ASN A 101 -11.36 6.35 0.23
CA ASN A 101 -10.59 7.57 0.46
C ASN A 101 -9.78 8.02 -0.75
N PHE A 102 -9.41 7.09 -1.63
CA PHE A 102 -8.65 7.37 -2.85
C PHE A 102 -9.49 7.22 -4.12
N GLU A 103 -10.82 7.35 -4.03
CA GLU A 103 -11.68 7.47 -5.20
C GLU A 103 -11.17 8.60 -6.14
N GLY A 104 -11.21 8.34 -7.44
CA GLY A 104 -10.69 9.25 -8.47
C GLY A 104 -9.21 9.05 -8.80
N TYR A 105 -8.43 8.32 -8.00
CA TYR A 105 -7.03 8.00 -8.32
C TYR A 105 -6.90 6.68 -9.07
N GLU A 106 -5.88 6.60 -9.92
CA GLU A 106 -5.53 5.35 -10.60
C GLU A 106 -4.93 4.35 -9.60
N ALA A 107 -5.44 3.13 -9.64
CA ALA A 107 -4.99 2.03 -8.80
C ALA A 107 -4.73 0.77 -9.64
N ARG A 108 -3.86 -0.07 -9.11
CA ARG A 108 -3.64 -1.43 -9.60
C ARG A 108 -4.09 -2.42 -8.55
N LEU A 109 -4.92 -3.37 -8.96
CA LEU A 109 -5.44 -4.45 -8.14
C LEU A 109 -5.04 -5.78 -8.78
N ASP A 110 -4.41 -6.65 -7.99
CA ASP A 110 -4.12 -8.02 -8.37
C ASP A 110 -5.07 -8.95 -7.59
N THR A 111 -5.74 -9.88 -8.25
CA THR A 111 -6.67 -10.85 -7.65
C THR A 111 -6.00 -12.21 -7.41
N ASN A 112 -6.45 -12.95 -6.39
CA ASN A 112 -5.91 -14.26 -6.06
C ASN A 112 -6.24 -15.33 -7.14
N GLN A 113 -7.34 -15.14 -7.86
CA GLN A 113 -7.80 -15.99 -8.96
C GLN A 113 -8.12 -15.17 -10.21
N PRO A 114 -8.07 -15.76 -11.42
CA PRO A 114 -8.46 -15.07 -12.64
C PRO A 114 -9.95 -14.73 -12.61
N ILE A 115 -10.28 -13.52 -13.03
CA ILE A 115 -11.64 -13.06 -13.34
C ILE A 115 -11.58 -12.65 -14.81
N ASP A 116 -12.47 -13.20 -15.64
CA ASP A 116 -12.47 -13.00 -17.10
C ASP A 116 -11.10 -13.21 -17.77
N GLY A 117 -10.36 -14.23 -17.30
CA GLY A 117 -9.06 -14.61 -17.85
C GLY A 117 -7.87 -13.75 -17.42
N ARG A 118 -8.07 -12.71 -16.60
CA ARG A 118 -6.98 -11.87 -16.06
C ARG A 118 -6.97 -11.81 -14.54
N LYS A 119 -5.79 -11.59 -13.96
CA LYS A 119 -5.61 -11.37 -12.51
C LYS A 119 -5.28 -9.93 -12.16
N ARG A 120 -4.92 -9.12 -13.14
CA ARG A 120 -4.41 -7.76 -12.94
C ARG A 120 -5.39 -6.78 -13.53
N TRP A 121 -5.76 -5.81 -12.72
CA TRP A 121 -6.74 -4.78 -13.03
C TRP A 121 -6.06 -3.45 -12.77
N LYS A 122 -6.13 -2.55 -13.74
CA LYS A 122 -5.64 -1.19 -13.63
C LYS A 122 -6.75 -0.26 -14.12
N GLY A 123 -7.05 0.77 -13.33
CA GLY A 123 -8.13 1.70 -13.62
C GLY A 123 -8.26 2.75 -12.53
N VAL A 124 -9.20 3.66 -12.72
CA VAL A 124 -9.50 4.72 -11.75
C VAL A 124 -10.48 4.18 -10.71
N LEU A 125 -10.17 4.36 -9.42
CA LEU A 125 -11.08 3.99 -8.33
C LEU A 125 -12.39 4.77 -8.47
N ALA A 126 -13.51 4.05 -8.43
CA ALA A 126 -14.87 4.59 -8.56
C ALA A 126 -15.69 4.40 -7.28
N GLY A 127 -15.00 4.29 -6.14
CA GLY A 127 -15.59 4.05 -4.82
C GLY A 127 -15.76 2.56 -4.50
N THR A 128 -16.67 2.28 -3.56
CA THR A 128 -16.96 0.94 -3.05
C THR A 128 -18.47 0.74 -2.94
N GLU A 129 -18.98 -0.45 -3.29
CA GLU A 129 -20.38 -0.81 -3.12
C GLU A 129 -20.49 -2.15 -2.37
N GLY A 130 -21.03 -2.12 -1.14
CA GLY A 130 -21.06 -3.29 -0.28
C GLY A 130 -19.65 -3.82 0.00
N ASP A 131 -19.37 -5.04 -0.45
CA ASP A 131 -18.07 -5.71 -0.31
C ASP A 131 -17.24 -5.64 -1.60
N GLU A 132 -17.62 -4.80 -2.58
CA GLU A 132 -16.92 -4.65 -3.85
C GLU A 132 -16.16 -3.32 -3.94
N VAL A 133 -14.97 -3.38 -4.54
CA VAL A 133 -14.19 -2.22 -4.98
C VAL A 133 -14.54 -1.94 -6.43
N LEU A 134 -14.92 -0.69 -6.74
CA LEU A 134 -15.31 -0.28 -8.08
C LEU A 134 -14.11 0.32 -8.82
N LEU A 135 -13.93 -0.08 -10.09
CA LEU A 135 -12.90 0.44 -10.98
C LEU A 135 -13.49 0.87 -12.31
N ASN A 136 -13.18 2.09 -12.73
CA ASN A 136 -13.39 2.56 -14.09
C ASN A 136 -12.20 2.13 -14.95
N ILE A 137 -12.47 1.30 -15.96
CA ILE A 137 -11.47 0.78 -16.90
C ILE A 137 -11.84 1.28 -18.30
N THR A 138 -10.86 1.85 -18.99
CA THR A 138 -11.02 2.33 -20.37
C THR A 138 -10.36 1.36 -21.34
N GLU A 139 -11.17 0.70 -22.17
CA GLU A 139 -10.71 -0.21 -23.21
C GLU A 139 -11.32 0.23 -24.54
N ASN A 140 -10.50 0.34 -25.60
CA ASN A 140 -10.95 0.77 -26.94
C ASN A 140 -11.70 2.11 -26.97
N GLY A 141 -11.43 3.01 -26.02
CA GLY A 141 -12.07 4.33 -25.93
C GLY A 141 -13.42 4.33 -25.23
N GLU A 142 -13.88 3.19 -24.70
CA GLU A 142 -15.08 3.07 -23.88
C GLU A 142 -14.69 2.83 -22.42
N THR A 143 -15.28 3.61 -21.51
CA THR A 143 -15.06 3.46 -20.06
C THR A 143 -16.20 2.65 -19.46
N THR A 144 -15.86 1.55 -18.79
CA THR A 144 -16.79 0.70 -18.07
C THR A 144 -16.42 0.64 -16.59
N THR A 145 -17.41 0.65 -15.70
CA THR A 145 -17.22 0.38 -14.28
C THR A 145 -17.38 -1.10 -14.00
N ILE A 146 -16.40 -1.69 -13.33
CA ILE A 146 -16.46 -3.07 -12.83
C ILE A 146 -16.44 -3.10 -11.31
N GLY A 147 -17.05 -4.12 -10.71
CA GLY A 147 -16.93 -4.44 -9.29
C GLY A 147 -16.01 -5.64 -9.08
N LEU A 148 -15.05 -5.51 -8.16
CA LEU A 148 -14.22 -6.61 -7.69
C LEU A 148 -14.47 -6.84 -6.22
N HIS A 149 -14.95 -8.03 -5.87
CA HIS A 149 -15.15 -8.41 -4.48
C HIS A 149 -13.83 -8.30 -3.70
N PHE A 150 -13.88 -7.59 -2.57
CA PHE A 150 -12.71 -7.28 -1.76
C PHE A 150 -11.94 -8.54 -1.36
N ASP A 151 -12.63 -9.61 -0.95
CA ASP A 151 -12.02 -10.88 -0.57
C ASP A 151 -11.23 -11.59 -1.69
N LEU A 152 -11.42 -11.19 -2.95
CA LEU A 152 -10.66 -11.74 -4.09
C LEU A 152 -9.34 -10.99 -4.34
N LEU A 153 -9.13 -9.84 -3.70
CA LEU A 153 -7.92 -9.04 -3.87
C LEU A 153 -6.74 -9.70 -3.16
N ALA A 154 -5.65 -9.90 -3.88
CA ALA A 154 -4.37 -10.41 -3.39
C ALA A 154 -3.33 -9.29 -3.18
N ASP A 155 -3.45 -8.21 -3.93
CA ASP A 155 -2.65 -7.00 -3.77
C ASP A 155 -3.41 -5.80 -4.32
N ALA A 156 -3.21 -4.63 -3.74
CA ALA A 156 -3.72 -3.39 -4.30
C ALA A 156 -2.86 -2.21 -3.87
N LYS A 157 -2.63 -1.28 -4.80
CA LYS A 157 -1.88 -0.06 -4.54
C LYS A 157 -2.25 1.06 -5.53
N LEU A 158 -2.00 2.30 -5.13
CA LEU A 158 -2.09 3.43 -6.05
C LEU A 158 -1.02 3.31 -7.14
N VAL A 159 -1.36 3.78 -8.33
CA VAL A 159 -0.41 3.97 -9.42
C VAL A 159 0.19 5.36 -9.28
N LEU A 160 1.51 5.45 -9.35
CA LEU A 160 2.24 6.70 -9.30
C LEU A 160 2.02 7.51 -10.58
N THR A 161 1.00 8.37 -10.59
CA THR A 161 0.70 9.30 -11.69
C THR A 161 1.13 10.72 -11.35
N ASP A 162 1.33 11.57 -12.35
CA ASP A 162 1.66 13.00 -12.14
C ASP A 162 0.60 13.74 -11.35
N GLU A 163 -0.67 13.35 -11.49
CA GLU A 163 -1.79 13.90 -10.73
C GLU A 163 -1.66 13.52 -9.25
N LEU A 164 -1.36 12.26 -8.96
CA LEU A 164 -1.15 11.79 -7.60
C LEU A 164 0.08 12.46 -6.95
N ILE A 165 1.18 12.59 -7.69
CA ILE A 165 2.39 13.28 -7.22
C ILE A 165 2.07 14.72 -6.83
N ARG A 166 1.40 15.46 -7.72
CA ARG A 166 1.03 16.86 -7.48
C ARG A 166 0.13 17.02 -6.26
N GLU A 167 -0.88 16.16 -6.12
CA GLU A 167 -1.76 16.20 -4.96
C GLU A 167 -1.01 15.92 -3.65
N MET A 168 -0.21 14.85 -3.62
CA MET A 168 0.52 14.45 -2.42
C MET A 168 1.52 15.53 -1.97
N LEU A 169 2.17 16.21 -2.92
CA LEU A 169 3.03 17.36 -2.62
C LEU A 169 2.23 18.55 -2.07
N ARG A 170 1.04 18.83 -2.62
CA ARG A 170 0.15 19.88 -2.11
C ARG A 170 -0.27 19.60 -0.67
N GLN A 171 -0.72 18.38 -0.38
CA GLN A 171 -1.15 17.99 0.96
C GLN A 171 -0.01 18.09 1.99
N LYS A 172 1.22 17.67 1.62
CA LYS A 172 2.39 17.83 2.50
C LYS A 172 2.70 19.30 2.80
N LYS A 173 2.60 20.18 1.80
CA LYS A 173 2.79 21.62 1.95
C LYS A 173 1.74 22.24 2.87
N GLU A 174 0.47 21.86 2.71
CA GLU A 174 -0.64 22.32 3.55
C GLU A 174 -0.52 21.83 5.00
N ALA A 175 0.01 20.61 5.19
CA ALA A 175 0.33 20.05 6.51
C ALA A 175 1.58 20.68 7.17
N GLY A 176 2.22 21.67 6.53
CA GLY A 176 3.38 22.36 7.08
C GLY A 176 4.68 21.55 7.07
N VAL A 177 4.75 20.48 6.27
CA VAL A 177 6.00 19.74 6.05
C VAL A 177 6.85 20.54 5.07
N GLU A 178 7.85 21.26 5.59
CA GLU A 178 8.89 21.87 4.76
C GLU A 178 9.74 20.76 4.13
N ILE A 179 9.73 20.67 2.79
CA ILE A 179 10.68 19.83 2.08
C ILE A 179 11.77 20.75 1.57
N ASP A 180 12.85 20.84 2.35
CA ASP A 180 14.05 21.58 1.97
C ASP A 180 14.59 21.01 0.63
N ASN A 181 14.65 21.87 -0.40
CA ASN A 181 15.10 21.57 -1.76
C ASN A 181 14.10 20.84 -2.69
N LEU A 182 12.78 21.09 -2.57
CA LEU A 182 11.89 20.82 -3.72
C LEU A 182 12.06 21.89 -4.79
N ASP A 183 12.80 21.56 -5.85
CA ASP A 183 12.65 22.26 -7.12
C ASP A 183 11.41 21.71 -7.82
N GLU A 184 10.28 22.41 -7.72
CA GLU A 184 9.03 22.06 -8.41
C GLU A 184 9.21 21.92 -9.94
N SER A 185 10.26 22.53 -10.53
CA SER A 185 10.59 22.41 -11.95
C SER A 185 11.49 21.21 -12.31
N ALA A 186 12.06 20.53 -11.30
CA ALA A 186 12.88 19.33 -11.51
C ALA A 186 12.05 18.05 -11.75
N PHE A 187 10.73 18.12 -11.59
CA PHE A 187 9.81 16.98 -11.76
C PHE A 187 9.21 16.87 -13.17
N ASP A 188 9.50 17.80 -14.08
CA ASP A 188 9.00 17.76 -15.47
C ASP A 188 9.62 16.62 -16.33
N ALA A 189 10.59 15.88 -15.79
CA ALA A 189 11.20 14.73 -16.45
C ALA A 189 11.53 13.61 -15.46
N ILE A 190 10.50 12.90 -14.99
CA ILE A 190 10.73 11.56 -14.42
C ILE A 190 10.82 10.60 -15.61
N GLU A 191 12.02 10.08 -15.90
CA GLU A 191 12.16 8.94 -16.81
C GLU A 191 11.50 7.72 -16.15
N THR A 192 10.33 7.34 -16.65
CA THR A 192 9.74 6.04 -16.36
C THR A 192 10.61 5.00 -17.05
N ASP A 193 11.37 4.23 -16.28
CA ASP A 193 12.11 3.09 -16.79
C ASP A 193 11.09 1.98 -17.14
N ASP A 194 10.53 2.07 -18.35
CA ASP A 194 9.73 1.00 -18.97
C ASP A 194 10.64 -0.19 -19.28
N THR A 195 11.10 -0.88 -18.25
CA THR A 195 11.71 -2.21 -18.40
C THR A 195 10.62 -3.28 -18.42
N ASP A 196 9.71 -3.17 -19.39
CA ASP A 196 8.97 -4.33 -19.89
C ASP A 196 9.74 -4.87 -21.12
N GLY A 197 10.92 -5.41 -20.84
CA GLY A 197 11.73 -6.15 -21.80
C GLY A 197 11.11 -7.52 -22.05
N ALA A 198 10.10 -7.58 -22.92
CA ALA A 198 9.72 -8.82 -23.56
C ALA A 198 10.83 -9.25 -24.54
N GLU A 199 11.71 -10.17 -24.13
CA GLU A 199 12.58 -10.88 -25.07
C GLU A 199 11.71 -11.81 -25.95
N PRO A 200 11.73 -11.65 -27.29
CA PRO A 200 11.14 -12.65 -28.17
C PRO A 200 12.06 -13.89 -28.18
N ALA A 201 11.52 -15.02 -27.75
CA ALA A 201 12.20 -16.31 -27.84
C ALA A 201 12.42 -16.69 -29.32
N GLU A 202 13.67 -16.82 -29.75
CA GLU A 202 14.02 -17.39 -31.04
C GLU A 202 13.69 -18.89 -31.09
N PRO A 203 13.14 -19.40 -32.20
CA PRO A 203 12.90 -20.83 -32.39
C PRO A 203 14.22 -21.55 -32.68
N LYS A 204 14.52 -22.59 -31.90
CA LYS A 204 15.63 -23.51 -32.20
C LYS A 204 15.21 -24.49 -33.30
N GLU A 205 15.94 -24.49 -34.40
CA GLU A 205 16.06 -25.63 -35.33
C GLU A 205 16.95 -26.74 -34.74
#